data_AF-A0A8X6YDX6-F1
#
_entry.id   AF-A0A8X6YDX6-F1
#
_cell.length_a   1.000
_cell.length_b   1.000
_cell.length_c   1.000
_cell.angle_alpha   90.00
_cell.angle_beta   90.00
_cell.angle_gamma   90.00
#
_symmetry.space_group_name_H-M   'P 1'
#
loop_
_entity.id
_entity.type
_entity.pdbx_description
1 polymer ?
#
loop_
_entity_poly.entity_id
_entity_poly.type
_entity_poly.pdbx_seq_one_letter_code
_entity_poly.pdbx_strand_id
1 'polypeptide(L)' 'MDVSKELVLGCLLYDFGLLAAASMCRICQAYRDSAVNERKARHWFQKFRSGDLSLRDKAQTGRPQA' A
#
# COMPACT_ATOMS: atom_id res chain seq x y z
N MET A 1 -7.30 6.86 16.09
CA MET A 1 -8.15 6.53 14.92
C MET A 1 -7.41 5.45 14.16
N ASP A 2 -7.87 4.21 14.24
CA ASP A 2 -7.28 3.12 13.48
C ASP A 2 -7.62 3.31 12.01
N VAL A 3 -6.67 3.84 11.25
CA VAL A 3 -6.82 3.96 9.81
C VAL A 3 -6.71 2.55 9.25
N SER A 4 -7.83 1.99 8.81
CA SER A 4 -7.85 0.68 8.19
C SER A 4 -6.86 0.65 7.02
N LYS A 5 -5.93 -0.33 7.01
CA LYS A 5 -4.95 -0.50 5.93
C LYS A 5 -5.58 -0.49 4.54
N GLU A 6 -6.79 -1.02 4.41
CA GLU A 6 -7.54 -1.05 3.16
C GLU A 6 -7.84 0.34 2.61
N LEU A 7 -8.14 1.31 3.47
CA LEU A 7 -8.34 2.72 3.06
C LEU A 7 -7.06 3.30 2.49
N VAL A 8 -5.93 3.05 3.16
CA VAL A 8 -4.63 3.55 2.72
C VAL A 8 -4.22 2.94 1.37
N LEU A 9 -4.47 1.65 1.19
CA LEU A 9 -4.22 0.95 -0.06
C LEU A 9 -5.17 1.39 -1.18
N GLY A 10 -6.43 1.68 -0.84
CA GLY A 10 -7.40 2.27 -1.76
C GLY A 10 -6.96 3.65 -2.26
N CYS A 11 -6.42 4.49 -1.37
CA CYS A 11 -5.81 5.77 -1.76
C CYS A 11 -4.58 5.58 -2.66
N LEU A 12 -3.70 4.61 -2.34
CA LEU A 12 -2.54 4.28 -3.19
C LEU A 12 -2.95 3.82 -4.59
N LEU A 13 -4.05 3.07 -4.69
CA LEU A 13 -4.60 2.59 -5.95
C LEU A 13 -5.24 3.74 -6.75
N TYR A 14 -6.00 4.62 -6.09
CA TYR A 14 -6.56 5.81 -6.71
C TYR A 14 -5.45 6.73 -7.25
N ASP A 15 -4.38 6.89 -6.47
CA ASP A 15 -3.18 7.66 -6.86
C ASP A 15 -2.18 6.82 -7.69
N PHE A 16 -2.52 5.63 -8.18
CA PHE A 16 -1.60 4.80 -8.98
C PHE A 16 -1.17 5.48 -10.29
N GLY A 17 -1.96 6.43 -10.79
CA GLY A 17 -1.59 7.31 -11.90
C GLY A 17 -0.48 8.33 -11.57
N LEU A 18 -0.08 8.45 -10.31
CA LEU A 18 0.99 9.33 -9.83
C LEU A 18 2.24 8.52 -9.41
N LEU A 19 3.37 9.22 -9.26
CA LEU A 19 4.59 8.64 -8.71
C LEU A 19 4.36 8.18 -7.25
N ALA A 20 4.83 6.97 -6.92
CA ALA A 20 4.65 6.36 -5.60
C ALA A 20 5.05 7.24 -4.41
N ALA A 21 6.11 8.03 -4.56
CA ALA A 21 6.57 8.98 -3.55
C ALA A 21 5.57 10.12 -3.30
N ALA A 22 4.92 10.61 -4.36
CA ALA A 22 3.91 11.66 -4.27
C ALA A 22 2.65 11.14 -3.56
N SER A 23 2.17 9.95 -3.95
CA SER A 23 1.02 9.30 -3.32
C SER A 23 1.29 9.02 -1.84
N MET A 24 2.48 8.51 -1.50
CA MET A 24 2.89 8.28 -0.12
C MET A 24 2.91 9.57 0.71
N CYS A 25 3.48 10.66 0.17
CA CYS A 25 3.56 11.94 0.88
C CYS A 25 2.16 12.50 1.18
N ARG A 26 1.24 12.44 0.20
CA ARG A 26 -0.16 12.88 0.37
C ARG A 26 -0.89 12.06 1.43
N ILE A 27 -0.69 10.74 1.42
CA ILE A 27 -1.30 9.82 2.38
C ILE A 27 -0.74 10.05 3.79
N CYS A 28 0.57 10.18 3.95
CA CYS A 28 1.18 10.48 5.25
C CYS A 28 0.73 11.86 5.78
N GLN A 29 0.58 12.85 4.89
CA GLN A 29 0.06 14.17 5.27
C GLN A 29 -1.42 14.10 5.71
N ALA A 30 -2.25 13.33 5.00
CA ALA A 30 -3.67 13.18 5.31
C ALA A 30 -3.92 12.41 6.60
N TYR A 31 -3.17 11.33 6.84
CA TYR A 31 -3.38 10.45 7.99
C TYR A 31 -2.55 10.82 9.22
N ARG A 32 -1.67 11.84 9.14
CA ARG A 32 -0.83 12.42 10.20
C ARG A 32 0.13 11.47 10.92
N ASP A 33 -0.08 10.17 10.80
CA ASP A 33 0.78 9.10 11.26
C ASP A 33 1.41 8.39 10.07
N SER A 34 2.47 7.63 10.31
CA SER A 34 3.24 6.89 9.30
C SER A 34 2.43 5.71 8.74
N ALA A 35 1.27 6.00 8.14
CA ALA A 35 0.25 5.04 7.73
C ALA A 35 0.81 4.00 6.76
N VAL A 36 1.74 4.41 5.91
CA VAL A 36 2.50 3.52 5.01
C VAL A 36 3.96 3.91 5.01
N ASN A 37 4.81 2.91 5.25
CA ASN A 37 6.25 3.02 5.09
C ASN A 37 6.61 2.87 3.59
N GLU A 38 7.68 3.53 3.12
CA GLU A 38 8.09 3.55 1.71
C GLU A 38 8.22 2.14 1.11
N ARG A 39 8.77 1.21 1.90
CA ARG A 39 8.88 -0.20 1.52
C ARG A 39 7.53 -0.85 1.21
N LYS A 40 6.48 -0.53 1.99
CA LYS A 40 5.12 -1.02 1.73
C LYS A 40 4.56 -0.34 0.48
N ALA A 41 4.69 0.98 0.34
CA ALA A 41 4.23 1.69 -0.86
C ALA A 41 4.83 1.08 -2.13
N ARG A 42 6.15 0.88 -2.16
CA ARG A 42 6.84 0.29 -3.31
C ARG A 42 6.36 -1.12 -3.64
N HIS A 43 6.16 -1.96 -2.63
CA HIS A 43 5.63 -3.32 -2.82
C HIS A 43 4.22 -3.28 -3.45
N TRP A 44 3.35 -2.41 -2.94
CA TRP A 44 1.99 -2.24 -3.45
C TRP A 44 1.96 -1.68 -4.88
N PHE A 45 2.81 -0.70 -5.18
CA PHE A 45 2.98 -0.20 -6.55
C PHE A 45 3.48 -1.27 -7.52
N GLN A 46 4.38 -2.16 -7.09
CA GLN A 46 4.79 -3.30 -7.92
C GLN A 46 3.64 -4.28 -8.16
N LYS A 47 2.84 -4.56 -7.14
CA LYS A 47 1.66 -5.42 -7.24
C LYS A 47 0.61 -4.84 -8.20
N PHE A 48 0.32 -3.55 -8.08
CA PHE A 48 -0.58 -2.84 -9.00
C PHE A 48 -0.04 -2.82 -10.44
N ARG A 49 1.27 -2.67 -10.63
CA ARG A 49 1.92 -2.78 -11.96
C ARG A 49 1.79 -4.17 -12.58
N SER A 50 1.73 -5.22 -11.77
CA SER A 50 1.45 -6.58 -12.27
C SER A 50 -0.03 -6.84 -12.58
N GLY A 51 -0.91 -5.83 -12.43
CA GLY A 51 -2.35 -5.96 -12.66
C GLY A 51 -3.14 -6.52 -11.47
N ASP A 52 -2.48 -6.77 -10.34
CA ASP A 52 -3.14 -7.25 -9.13
C ASP A 52 -3.54 -6.07 -8.24
N LEU A 53 -4.80 -5.63 -8.38
CA LEU A 53 -5.37 -4.51 -7.64
C LEU A 53 -5.99 -4.93 -6.29
N SER A 54 -5.74 -6.17 -5.84
CA SER A 54 -6.33 -6.67 -4.61
C SER A 54 -5.72 -5.98 -3.38
N LEU A 55 -6.52 -5.19 -2.66
CA LEU A 55 -6.10 -4.45 -1.45
C LEU A 55 -5.81 -5.33 -0.23
N ARG A 56 -5.86 -6.66 -0.40
CA ARG A 56 -5.48 -7.63 0.63
C ARG A 56 -4.05 -8.06 0.39
N ASP A 57 -3.25 -8.07 1.47
CA ASP A 57 -2.03 -8.85 1.46
C ASP A 57 -2.43 -10.29 1.07
N LYS A 58 -1.74 -10.90 0.09
CA LYS A 58 -1.96 -12.34 -0.11
C LYS A 58 -1.61 -12.96 1.22
N ALA A 59 -2.50 -13.79 1.78
CA ALA A 59 -2.23 -14.48 3.03
C ALA A 59 -0.78 -14.97 2.94
N GLN A 60 0.10 -14.47 3.81
CA GLN A 60 1.48 -14.92 3.85
C GLN A 60 1.38 -16.40 4.18
N THR A 61 1.31 -17.24 3.15
CA THR A 61 1.44 -18.68 3.28
C THR A 61 2.89 -18.85 3.71
N GLY A 62 3.06 -18.80 5.03
CA GLY A 62 4.33 -18.81 5.69
C GLY A 62 5.13 -20.02 5.22
N ARG A 63 6.39 -19.73 4.88
CA ARG A 63 7.59 -20.58 4.84
C ARG A 63 7.32 -22.10 4.92
N PRO A 64 7.78 -22.91 3.95
CA PRO A 64 7.74 -24.37 4.12
C PRO A 64 8.41 -24.70 5.45
N GLN A 65 7.65 -25.28 6.37
CA GLN A 65 8.19 -25.91 7.56
C GLN A 65 8.94 -27.14 7.06
N ALA A 66 10.25 -26.99 6.91
CA ALA A 66 11.17 -28.13 6.80
C ALA A 66 11.31 -28.77 8.18
#